data_AF-A0A2E0GAZ2-F1
#
_entry.id   AF-A0A2E0GAZ2-F1
#
_cell.length_a   1.000
_cell.length_b   1.000
_cell.length_c   1.000
_cell.angle_alpha   90.00
_cell.angle_beta   90.00
_cell.angle_gamma   90.00
#
_symmetry.space_group_name_H-M   'P 1'
#
loop_
_entity.id
_entity.type
_entity.pdbx_description
1 polymer ?
#
loop_
_entity_poly.entity_id
_entity_poly.type
_entity_poly.pdbx_seq_one_letter_code
_entity_poly.pdbx_strand_id
1 'polypeptide(L)'
;MLKIKEITIHNIALPLQETIRMSKVIIEKSNSILVKVKSTEEISGWGEAASSLSMTGESAAGMILALEYIKNEIINREIESVEDISELIQRSIYGNYAAKSAIEVALVDLLAKTQKKTFSELIGIKRREEIPIIWRIAGAKNE
;
A
#
# COMPACT_ATOMS: atom_id res chain seq x y z
N MET A 1 -13.38 -18.44 6.51
CA MET A 1 -13.44 -17.00 6.17
C MET A 1 -12.20 -16.35 6.76
N LEU A 2 -11.54 -15.48 6.00
CA LEU A 2 -10.31 -14.83 6.43
C LEU A 2 -10.65 -13.75 7.46
N LYS A 3 -10.18 -13.88 8.70
CA LYS A 3 -10.42 -12.90 9.76
C LYS A 3 -9.16 -12.11 10.10
N ILE A 4 -9.29 -10.78 10.15
CA ILE A 4 -8.20 -9.86 10.49
C ILE A 4 -7.89 -9.95 11.99
N LYS A 5 -6.64 -10.27 12.33
CA LYS A 5 -6.16 -10.40 13.72
C LYS A 5 -5.30 -9.22 14.17
N GLU A 6 -4.42 -8.72 13.30
CA GLU A 6 -3.47 -7.67 13.65
C GLU A 6 -3.14 -6.82 12.42
N ILE A 7 -2.95 -5.52 12.65
CA ILE A 7 -2.47 -4.58 11.63
C ILE A 7 -1.29 -3.80 12.22
N THR A 8 -0.14 -3.91 11.57
CA THR A 8 1.10 -3.22 11.93
C THR A 8 1.42 -2.16 10.87
N ILE A 9 1.75 -0.95 11.30
CA ILE A 9 2.08 0.18 10.43
C ILE A 9 3.55 0.54 10.65
N HIS A 10 4.32 0.58 9.57
CA HIS A 10 5.73 0.93 9.60
C HIS A 10 5.98 2.18 8.76
N ASN A 11 6.52 3.21 9.38
CA ASN A 11 7.02 4.39 8.67
C ASN A 11 8.48 4.15 8.29
N ILE A 12 8.77 4.11 6.99
CA ILE A 12 10.11 3.85 6.47
C ILE A 12 10.63 5.02 5.64
N ALA A 13 11.94 5.23 5.70
CA ALA A 13 12.66 6.20 4.88
C ALA A 13 13.91 5.52 4.31
N LEU A 14 13.84 5.07 3.06
CA LEU A 14 14.95 4.37 2.40
C LEU A 14 15.82 5.37 1.62
N PRO A 15 17.14 5.40 1.81
CA PRO A 15 18.02 6.27 1.04
C PRO A 15 18.00 5.86 -0.44
N LEU A 16 17.90 6.84 -1.34
CA LEU A 16 18.04 6.62 -2.77
C LEU A 16 19.52 6.46 -3.14
N GLN A 17 19.81 5.66 -4.17
CA GLN A 17 21.18 5.52 -4.69
C GLN A 17 21.68 6.82 -5.30
N GLU A 18 20.79 7.56 -5.96
CA GLU A 18 21.07 8.85 -6.56
C GLU A 18 19.95 9.83 -6.19
N THR A 19 20.30 11.10 -6.00
CA THR A 19 19.33 12.14 -5.64
C THR A 19 18.46 12.48 -6.84
N ILE A 20 17.14 12.41 -6.66
CA ILE A 20 16.19 12.76 -7.71
C ILE A 20 15.86 14.25 -7.59
N ARG A 21 16.23 15.04 -8.60
CA ARG A 21 15.86 16.45 -8.71
C ARG A 21 14.61 16.60 -9.57
N MET A 22 13.58 17.23 -9.01
CA MET A 22 12.36 17.62 -9.72
C MET A 22 12.20 19.13 -9.63
N SER A 23 11.35 19.70 -10.48
CA SER A 23 11.13 21.16 -10.56
C SER A 23 10.78 21.82 -9.23
N LYS A 24 10.14 21.10 -8.31
CA LYS A 24 9.67 21.64 -7.01
C LYS A 24 10.27 20.96 -5.78
N VAL A 25 11.02 19.86 -5.95
CA VAL A 25 11.47 19.05 -4.82
C VAL A 25 12.76 18.29 -5.17
N ILE A 26 13.63 18.16 -4.18
CA ILE A 26 14.79 17.28 -4.20
C ILE A 26 14.45 16.08 -3.32
N ILE A 27 14.59 14.88 -3.86
CA ILE A 27 14.27 13.64 -3.16
C ILE A 27 15.56 12.84 -2.97
N GLU A 28 15.95 12.66 -1.73
CA GLU A 28 17.13 11.87 -1.32
C GLU A 28 16.73 10.55 -0.65
N LYS A 29 15.48 10.46 -0.20
CA LYS A 29 14.92 9.29 0.48
C LYS A 29 13.53 8.99 -0.05
N SER A 30 13.22 7.71 -0.23
CA SER A 30 11.86 7.21 -0.44
C SER A 30 11.16 7.10 0.91
N ASN A 31 10.19 7.98 1.18
CA ASN A 31 9.37 7.93 2.38
C ASN A 31 8.06 7.20 2.08
N SER A 32 7.84 6.07 2.74
CA SER A 32 6.67 5.22 2.53
C SER A 32 6.12 4.73 3.86
N ILE A 33 4.82 4.44 3.87
CA ILE A 33 4.18 3.67 4.92
C ILE A 33 3.99 2.24 4.42
N LEU A 34 4.57 1.27 5.12
CA LEU A 34 4.30 -0.15 4.94
C LEU A 34 3.21 -0.59 5.92
N VAL A 35 2.25 -1.35 5.42
CA VAL A 35 1.16 -1.91 6.21
C VAL A 35 1.25 -3.43 6.13
N LYS A 36 1.29 -4.08 7.29
CA LYS A 36 1.21 -5.53 7.41
C LYS A 36 -0.12 -5.89 8.05
N VAL A 37 -0.90 -6.74 7.37
CA VAL A 37 -2.12 -7.31 7.94
C VAL A 37 -1.91 -8.79 8.19
N LYS A 38 -2.19 -9.24 9.41
CA LYS A 38 -2.09 -10.63 9.82
C LYS A 38 -3.45 -11.19 10.13
N SER A 39 -3.72 -12.40 9.64
CA SER A 39 -4.96 -13.13 9.89
C SER A 39 -4.91 -13.99 11.14
N THR A 40 -6.06 -14.50 11.57
CA THR A 40 -6.15 -15.51 12.64
C THR A 40 -5.47 -16.84 12.28
N GLU A 41 -5.23 -17.09 11.00
CA GLU A 41 -4.48 -18.25 10.49
C GLU A 41 -2.98 -17.95 10.33
N GLU A 42 -2.49 -16.85 10.92
CA GLU A 42 -1.09 -16.42 10.92
C GLU A 42 -0.49 -16.05 9.54
N ILE A 43 -1.30 -16.09 8.47
CA ILE A 43 -0.93 -15.60 7.14
C ILE A 43 -0.87 -14.06 7.18
N SER A 44 0.15 -13.48 6.52
CA SER A 44 0.35 -12.03 6.45
C SER A 44 0.35 -11.50 5.01
N GLY A 45 -0.40 -10.41 4.80
CA GLY A 45 -0.35 -9.59 3.60
C GLY A 45 0.36 -8.26 3.84
N TRP A 46 0.91 -7.68 2.78
CA TRP A 46 1.67 -6.44 2.80
C TRP A 46 1.20 -5.47 1.73
N GLY A 47 1.20 -4.19 2.09
CA GLY A 47 0.94 -3.10 1.17
C GLY A 47 1.80 -1.89 1.50
N GLU A 48 1.96 -1.01 0.53
CA GLU A 48 2.81 0.17 0.63
C GLU A 48 2.11 1.36 -0.03
N ALA A 49 2.30 2.55 0.53
CA ALA A 49 2.10 3.79 -0.19
C ALA A 49 3.14 4.84 0.19
N ALA A 50 3.62 5.58 -0.81
CA ALA A 50 4.51 6.70 -0.61
C ALA A 50 3.75 7.90 -0.05
N SER A 51 4.34 8.59 0.94
CA SER A 51 3.82 9.86 1.41
C SER A 51 4.28 10.99 0.49
N SER A 52 3.35 11.81 -0.03
CA SER A 52 3.69 12.88 -0.97
C SER A 52 2.77 14.09 -0.85
N LEU A 53 3.16 15.06 -0.02
CA LEU A 53 2.43 16.33 0.13
C LEU A 53 2.29 17.09 -1.19
N SER A 54 3.26 16.97 -2.10
CA SER A 54 3.25 17.67 -3.39
C SER A 54 2.36 17.01 -4.45
N MET A 55 1.96 15.75 -4.26
CA MET A 55 1.13 15.01 -5.22
C MET A 55 -0.25 14.66 -4.66
N THR A 56 -0.31 14.00 -3.51
CA THR A 56 -1.56 13.52 -2.89
C THR A 56 -2.06 14.44 -1.78
N GLY A 57 -1.20 15.35 -1.29
CA GLY A 57 -1.49 16.16 -0.11
C GLY A 57 -1.40 15.39 1.21
N GLU A 58 -0.96 14.13 1.18
CA GLU A 58 -0.86 13.27 2.37
C GLU A 58 0.57 13.27 2.92
N SER A 59 0.70 13.54 4.22
CA SER A 59 1.95 13.39 4.98
C SER A 59 2.01 12.01 5.64
N ALA A 60 3.22 11.53 5.96
CA ALA A 60 3.40 10.27 6.69
C ALA A 60 2.62 10.26 8.02
N ALA A 61 2.66 11.36 8.79
CA ALA A 61 1.93 11.48 10.04
C ALA A 61 0.40 11.40 9.84
N GLY A 62 -0.12 12.08 8.81
CA GLY A 62 -1.54 12.01 8.46
C GLY A 62 -1.97 10.60 8.03
N MET A 63 -1.15 9.95 7.20
CA MET A 63 -1.40 8.58 6.76
C MET A 63 -1.42 7.59 7.93
N ILE A 64 -0.50 7.72 8.90
CA ILE A 64 -0.47 6.87 10.10
C ILE A 64 -1.76 7.03 10.91
N LEU A 65 -2.21 8.26 11.13
CA LEU A 65 -3.47 8.51 11.85
C LEU A 65 -4.68 7.95 11.11
N ALA A 66 -4.74 8.13 9.78
CA ALA A 66 -5.79 7.56 8.95
C ALA A 66 -5.78 6.02 9.03
N LEU A 67 -4.61 5.39 8.97
CA LEU A 67 -4.48 3.94 9.08
C LEU A 67 -4.84 3.40 10.47
N GLU A 68 -4.47 4.08 11.56
CA GLU A 68 -4.91 3.70 12.90
C GLU A 68 -6.44 3.83 13.06
N TYR A 69 -7.04 4.87 12.47
CA TYR A 69 -8.49 5.00 12.40
C TYR A 69 -9.14 3.84 11.64
N ILE A 70 -8.65 3.53 10.42
CA ILE A 70 -9.15 2.40 9.61
C ILE A 70 -8.97 1.08 10.36
N LYS A 71 -7.81 0.86 10.98
CA LYS A 71 -7.50 -0.35 11.75
C LYS A 71 -8.51 -0.61 12.86
N ASN A 72 -8.92 0.43 13.60
CA ASN A 72 -9.92 0.29 14.65
C ASN A 72 -11.28 -0.15 14.12
N GLU A 73 -11.65 0.23 12.90
CA GLU A 73 -12.91 -0.15 12.24
C GLU A 73 -12.88 -1.58 11.66
N ILE A 74 -11.70 -2.07 11.24
CA ILE A 74 -11.60 -3.32 10.47
C ILE A 74 -11.01 -4.50 11.24
N ILE A 75 -10.46 -4.29 12.44
CA ILE A 75 -9.98 -5.40 13.27
C ILE A 75 -11.13 -6.39 13.55
N ASN A 76 -10.85 -7.70 13.56
CA ASN A 76 -11.84 -8.76 13.69
C ASN A 76 -12.88 -8.85 12.57
N ARG A 77 -12.77 -8.07 11.49
CA ARG A 77 -13.64 -8.25 10.31
C ARG A 77 -13.22 -9.49 9.52
N GLU A 78 -14.22 -10.08 8.89
CA GLU A 78 -14.05 -11.18 7.96
C GLU A 78 -14.12 -10.65 6.53
N ILE A 79 -13.25 -11.19 5.68
CA ILE A 79 -13.12 -10.83 4.27
C ILE A 79 -13.28 -12.11 3.44
N GLU A 80 -14.07 -12.03 2.37
CA GLU A 80 -14.28 -13.15 1.46
C GLU A 80 -13.80 -12.84 0.03
N SER A 81 -13.93 -11.58 -0.39
CA SER A 81 -13.68 -11.13 -1.76
C SER A 81 -12.89 -9.82 -1.84
N VAL A 82 -12.44 -9.47 -3.05
CA VAL A 82 -11.80 -8.17 -3.32
C VAL A 82 -12.82 -7.04 -3.25
N GLU A 83 -14.07 -7.33 -3.63
CA GLU A 83 -15.19 -6.40 -3.55
C GLU A 83 -15.49 -6.02 -2.09
N ASP A 84 -15.45 -6.98 -1.16
CA ASP A 84 -15.61 -6.71 0.27
C ASP A 84 -14.50 -5.78 0.80
N ILE A 85 -13.26 -6.02 0.38
CA ILE A 85 -12.11 -5.19 0.74
C ILE A 85 -12.34 -3.76 0.25
N SER A 86 -12.69 -3.61 -1.03
CA SER A 86 -12.92 -2.29 -1.63
C SER A 86 -14.06 -1.57 -0.92
N GLU A 87 -15.21 -2.21 -0.69
CA GLU A 87 -16.34 -1.59 0.02
C GLU A 87 -15.95 -1.17 1.45
N LEU A 88 -15.27 -2.06 2.19
CA LEU A 88 -14.80 -1.82 3.54
C LEU A 88 -13.86 -0.61 3.62
N ILE A 89 -12.85 -0.56 2.75
CA ILE A 89 -11.84 0.51 2.75
C ILE A 89 -12.41 1.81 2.19
N GLN A 90 -13.23 1.77 1.14
CA GLN A 90 -13.80 3.00 0.59
C GLN A 90 -14.72 3.71 1.58
N ARG A 91 -15.48 2.96 2.39
CA ARG A 91 -16.37 3.51 3.41
C ARG A 91 -15.71 3.88 4.73
N SER A 92 -14.47 3.43 4.96
CA SER A 92 -13.77 3.65 6.24
C SER A 92 -13.58 5.14 6.56
N ILE A 93 -13.04 5.94 5.65
CA ILE A 93 -12.72 7.36 5.88
C ILE A 93 -12.85 8.15 4.57
N TYR A 94 -13.17 9.45 4.62
CA TYR A 94 -13.13 10.29 3.41
C TYR A 94 -11.69 10.64 3.01
N GLY A 95 -11.39 10.65 1.69
CA GLY A 95 -10.05 10.95 1.17
C GLY A 95 -9.00 9.91 1.59
N ASN A 96 -7.80 10.40 1.94
CA ASN A 96 -6.66 9.59 2.42
C ASN A 96 -6.33 8.42 1.48
N TYR A 97 -6.28 8.68 0.18
CA TYR A 97 -6.20 7.65 -0.85
C TYR A 97 -4.89 6.87 -0.79
N ALA A 98 -3.77 7.50 -0.41
CA ALA A 98 -2.50 6.81 -0.22
C ALA A 98 -2.59 5.85 0.99
N ALA A 99 -3.13 6.31 2.13
CA ALA A 99 -3.36 5.44 3.28
C ALA A 99 -4.29 4.26 2.95
N LYS A 100 -5.42 4.54 2.27
CA LYS A 100 -6.36 3.50 1.80
C LYS A 100 -5.69 2.49 0.86
N SER A 101 -4.90 2.97 -0.09
CA SER A 101 -4.17 2.10 -1.02
C SER A 101 -3.22 1.16 -0.27
N ALA A 102 -2.51 1.64 0.74
CA ALA A 102 -1.57 0.79 1.50
C ALA A 102 -2.28 -0.36 2.23
N ILE A 103 -3.40 -0.09 2.89
CA ILE A 103 -4.17 -1.13 3.59
C ILE A 103 -4.94 -2.04 2.61
N GLU A 104 -5.53 -1.49 1.55
CA GLU A 104 -6.25 -2.27 0.53
C GLU A 104 -5.34 -3.28 -0.15
N VAL A 105 -4.14 -2.87 -0.58
CA VAL A 105 -3.14 -3.78 -1.16
C VAL A 105 -2.72 -4.86 -0.15
N ALA A 106 -2.55 -4.50 1.12
CA ALA A 106 -2.21 -5.47 2.16
C ALA A 106 -3.31 -6.52 2.38
N LEU A 107 -4.58 -6.13 2.31
CA LEU A 107 -5.72 -7.04 2.41
C LEU A 107 -5.85 -7.93 1.18
N VAL A 108 -5.63 -7.39 -0.02
CA VAL A 108 -5.66 -8.19 -1.26
C VAL A 108 -4.50 -9.19 -1.31
N ASP A 109 -3.29 -8.79 -0.90
CA ASP A 109 -2.14 -9.70 -0.79
C ASP A 109 -2.40 -10.80 0.25
N LEU A 110 -3.02 -10.46 1.39
CA LEU A 110 -3.44 -11.44 2.38
C LEU A 110 -4.44 -12.43 1.80
N LEU A 111 -5.49 -11.95 1.14
CA LEU A 111 -6.51 -12.78 0.51
C LEU A 111 -5.91 -13.71 -0.56
N ALA A 112 -4.98 -13.20 -1.38
CA ALA A 112 -4.31 -13.96 -2.43
C ALA A 112 -3.54 -15.14 -1.82
N LYS A 113 -2.74 -14.87 -0.79
CA LYS A 113 -1.97 -15.89 -0.06
C LYS A 113 -2.86 -16.93 0.61
N THR A 114 -3.95 -16.51 1.25
CA THR A 114 -4.92 -17.43 1.87
C THR A 114 -5.57 -18.34 0.83
N GLN A 115 -5.91 -17.81 -0.35
CA GLN A 115 -6.48 -18.59 -1.44
C GLN A 115 -5.44 -19.36 -2.29
N LYS A 116 -4.15 -19.25 -1.96
CA LYS A 116 -3.03 -19.78 -2.77
C LYS A 116 -3.08 -19.33 -4.23
N LYS A 117 -3.47 -18.08 -4.45
CA LYS A 117 -3.51 -17.39 -5.75
C LYS A 117 -2.48 -16.27 -5.79
N THR A 118 -2.14 -15.86 -7.00
CA THR A 118 -1.41 -14.62 -7.25
C THR A 118 -2.35 -13.41 -7.15
N PHE A 119 -1.78 -12.23 -6.90
CA PHE A 119 -2.53 -10.97 -6.93
C PHE A 119 -3.27 -10.78 -8.27
N SER A 120 -2.61 -11.08 -9.39
CA SER A 120 -3.21 -10.95 -10.73
C SER A 120 -4.43 -11.85 -10.92
N GLU A 121 -4.46 -13.04 -10.34
CA GLU A 121 -5.61 -13.96 -10.43
C GLU A 121 -6.79 -13.49 -9.58
N LEU A 122 -6.54 -12.69 -8.53
CA LEU A 122 -7.61 -12.09 -7.73
C LEU A 122 -8.24 -10.88 -8.40
N ILE A 123 -7.44 -10.02 -9.00
CA ILE A 123 -7.93 -8.74 -9.55
C ILE A 123 -8.31 -8.81 -11.03
N GLY A 124 -8.08 -9.94 -11.70
CA GLY A 124 -8.50 -10.12 -13.09
C GLY A 124 -7.77 -11.23 -13.84
N ILE A 125 -7.48 -10.97 -15.12
CA ILE A 125 -6.88 -11.94 -16.04
C ILE A 125 -5.51 -11.43 -16.47
N LYS A 126 -4.49 -12.26 -16.32
CA LYS A 126 -3.14 -11.97 -16.80
C LYS A 126 -3.14 -11.76 -18.32
N ARG A 127 -2.66 -10.60 -18.77
CA ARG A 127 -2.62 -10.23 -20.21
C ARG A 127 -1.22 -10.31 -20.84
N ARG A 128 -0.18 -10.33 -20.03
CA ARG A 128 1.23 -10.34 -20.45
C ARG A 128 2.10 -10.92 -19.35
N GLU A 129 3.25 -11.47 -19.76
CA GLU A 129 4.29 -11.98 -18.87
C GLU A 129 5.34 -10.90 -18.52
N GLU A 130 5.52 -9.93 -19.41
CA GLU A 130 6.59 -8.93 -19.33
C GLU A 130 6.10 -7.52 -19.69
N ILE A 131 6.81 -6.50 -19.20
CA ILE A 131 6.57 -5.09 -19.47
C ILE A 131 7.93 -4.41 -19.72
N PRO A 132 8.08 -3.61 -20.80
CA PRO A 132 9.29 -2.82 -21.01
C PRO A 132 9.44 -1.74 -19.93
N ILE A 133 10.63 -1.63 -19.34
CA ILE A 133 10.93 -0.63 -18.32
C ILE A 133 11.40 0.68 -18.98
N ILE A 134 10.78 1.79 -18.59
CA ILE A 134 11.20 3.13 -19.02
C ILE A 134 12.16 3.69 -17.97
N TRP A 135 13.38 4.01 -18.37
CA TRP A 135 14.38 4.58 -17.48
C TRP A 135 14.19 6.08 -17.31
N ARG A 136 14.15 6.53 -16.06
CA ARG A 136 14.08 7.96 -15.72
C ARG A 136 15.49 8.56 -15.70
N ILE A 137 15.71 9.61 -16.49
CA ILE A 137 17.00 10.31 -16.57
C ILE A 137 17.22 11.26 -15.38
N ALA A 138 16.14 11.81 -14.79
CA ALA A 138 16.25 12.72 -13.66
C ALA A 138 16.92 12.07 -12.43
N GLY A 139 18.04 12.64 -11.99
CA GLY A 139 18.95 12.10 -10.97
C GLY A 139 20.14 11.30 -11.51
N ALA A 140 20.35 11.23 -12.83
CA ALA A 140 21.56 10.63 -13.39
C ALA A 140 22.80 11.49 -13.12
N LYS A 141 23.98 10.87 -12.96
CA LYS A 141 25.27 11.58 -12.76
C LYS A 141 25.61 12.61 -13.85
N ASN A 142 24.93 12.55 -15.00
CA ASN A 142 25.17 13.39 -16.17
C ASN A 142 24.07 14.47 -16.36
N GLU A 143 23.23 14.73 -15.34
CA GLU A 143 22.41 15.96 -15.26
C GLU A 143 23.25 17.19 -14.87
#